data_AF-A0A2R6GB11-F1
#
_entry.id   AF-A0A2R6GB11-F1
#
_cell.length_a   1.000
_cell.length_b   1.000
_cell.length_c   1.000
_cell.angle_alpha   90.00
_cell.angle_beta   90.00
_cell.angle_gamma   90.00
#
_symmetry.space_group_name_H-M   'P 1'
#
loop_
_entity.id
_entity.type
_entity.pdbx_description
1 polymer ?
#
loop_
_entity_poly.entity_id
_entity_poly.type
_entity_poly.pdbx_seq_one_letter_code
_entity_poly.pdbx_strand_id
1 'polypeptide(L)'
;MSITLKTAFYADQEAAIDAFERLVTDENLTGTIQRISFEVDVPRYYFGAVADLEREFLGPHVPPYWELEDEFDYSFELDAEVKQRIRELAQETGVVEDFPADWTLQDLDPGPLSDIDEELLSRDE
;
A
#
# COMPACT_ATOMS: atom_id res chain seq x y z
N MET A 1 0.65 3.33 -12.14
CA MET A 1 0.19 4.45 -11.29
C MET A 1 0.38 4.17 -9.81
N SER A 2 0.16 2.95 -9.28
CA SER A 2 0.44 2.69 -7.85
C SER A 2 1.92 2.89 -7.48
N ILE A 3 2.86 2.57 -8.38
CA ILE A 3 4.29 2.81 -8.15
C ILE A 3 4.62 4.30 -7.92
N THR A 4 3.95 5.22 -8.64
CA THR A 4 4.19 6.66 -8.50
C THR A 4 3.70 7.17 -7.15
N LEU A 5 2.56 6.66 -6.68
CA LEU A 5 2.03 7.01 -5.37
C LEU A 5 2.91 6.45 -4.25
N LYS A 6 3.36 5.20 -4.37
CA LYS A 6 4.31 4.58 -3.44
C LYS A 6 5.60 5.40 -3.32
N THR A 7 6.18 5.82 -4.45
CA THR A 7 7.38 6.69 -4.44
C THR A 7 7.09 8.06 -3.82
N ALA A 8 5.87 8.60 -3.96
CA ALA A 8 5.51 9.85 -3.30
C ALA A 8 5.55 9.73 -1.78
N PHE A 9 5.03 8.62 -1.20
CA PHE A 9 5.12 8.38 0.25
C PHE A 9 6.58 8.28 0.73
N TYR A 10 7.49 7.70 -0.05
CA TYR A 10 8.90 7.69 0.30
C TYR A 10 9.57 9.08 0.26
N ALA A 11 9.03 10.00 -0.54
CA ALA A 11 9.59 11.34 -0.70
C ALA A 11 9.01 12.35 0.29
N ASP A 12 7.69 12.34 0.48
CA ASP A 12 6.93 13.28 1.32
C ASP A 12 5.58 12.65 1.69
N GLN A 13 5.48 12.10 2.90
CA GLN A 13 4.29 11.38 3.35
C GLN A 13 3.04 12.27 3.43
N GLU A 14 3.21 13.53 3.84
CA GLU A 14 2.13 14.50 3.99
C GLU A 14 1.55 14.91 2.64
N ALA A 15 2.41 15.20 1.64
CA ALA A 15 1.94 15.49 0.30
C ALA A 15 1.32 14.26 -0.38
N ALA A 16 1.84 13.06 -0.08
CA ALA A 16 1.35 11.81 -0.64
C ALA A 16 -0.03 11.43 -0.09
N ILE A 17 -0.27 11.55 1.22
CA ILE A 17 -1.58 11.27 1.82
C ILE A 17 -2.65 12.23 1.29
N ASP A 18 -2.28 13.50 1.08
CA ASP A 18 -3.14 14.53 0.50
C ASP A 18 -3.58 14.18 -0.94
N ALA A 19 -2.67 13.62 -1.73
CA ALA A 19 -2.97 13.16 -3.08
C ALA A 19 -3.79 11.86 -3.06
N PHE A 20 -3.46 10.94 -2.15
CA PHE A 20 -4.15 9.69 -1.96
C PHE A 20 -5.61 9.89 -1.56
N GLU A 21 -5.87 10.74 -0.58
CA GLU A 21 -7.21 11.11 -0.12
C GLU A 21 -8.09 11.58 -1.28
N ARG A 22 -7.55 12.48 -2.13
CA ARG A 22 -8.26 12.95 -3.33
C ARG A 22 -8.57 11.82 -4.31
N LEU A 23 -7.68 10.84 -4.47
CA LEU A 23 -7.91 9.72 -5.40
C LEU A 23 -8.96 8.73 -4.90
N VAL A 24 -9.00 8.43 -3.60
CA VAL A 24 -9.92 7.43 -3.04
C VAL A 24 -11.31 8.00 -2.73
N THR A 25 -11.43 9.32 -2.58
CA THR A 25 -12.71 10.00 -2.32
C THR A 25 -13.33 10.64 -3.57
N ASP A 26 -12.63 10.66 -4.71
CA ASP A 26 -13.18 11.24 -5.95
C ASP A 26 -14.32 10.37 -6.51
N GLU A 27 -15.54 10.90 -6.39
CA GLU A 27 -16.77 10.29 -6.88
C GLU A 27 -16.79 10.09 -8.40
N ASN A 28 -15.92 10.76 -9.15
CA ASN A 28 -15.77 10.58 -10.60
C ASN A 28 -14.88 9.38 -10.95
N LEU A 29 -14.07 8.88 -10.01
CA LEU A 29 -13.20 7.72 -10.18
C LEU A 29 -13.95 6.44 -9.82
N THR A 30 -15.01 6.15 -10.57
CA THR A 30 -15.81 4.93 -10.41
C THR A 30 -15.48 3.89 -11.50
N GLY A 31 -15.59 2.62 -11.15
CA GLY A 31 -15.38 1.49 -12.07
C GLY A 31 -14.44 0.42 -11.50
N THR A 32 -14.07 -0.53 -12.35
CA THR A 32 -13.13 -1.61 -12.03
C THR A 32 -11.85 -1.47 -12.85
N ILE A 33 -10.73 -1.82 -12.22
CA ILE A 33 -9.41 -1.93 -12.85
C ILE A 33 -9.15 -3.39 -13.13
N GLN A 34 -8.98 -3.72 -14.41
CA GLN A 34 -8.64 -5.06 -14.84
C GLN A 34 -7.12 -5.20 -14.98
N ARG A 35 -6.55 -6.10 -14.18
CA ARG A 35 -5.15 -6.54 -14.27
C ARG A 35 -5.10 -7.95 -14.84
N ILE A 36 -3.91 -8.36 -15.27
CA ILE A 36 -3.67 -9.71 -15.82
C ILE A 36 -4.06 -10.79 -14.79
N SER A 37 -3.90 -10.52 -13.50
CA SER A 37 -4.10 -11.47 -12.41
C SER A 37 -5.38 -11.29 -11.59
N PHE A 38 -6.06 -10.14 -11.65
CA PHE A 38 -7.27 -9.86 -10.87
C PHE A 38 -8.05 -8.66 -11.42
N GLU A 39 -9.30 -8.54 -11.02
CA GLU A 39 -10.14 -7.36 -11.24
C GLU A 39 -10.55 -6.79 -9.88
N VAL A 40 -10.52 -5.46 -9.74
CA VAL A 40 -10.80 -4.80 -8.46
C VAL A 40 -11.39 -3.41 -8.67
N ASP A 41 -12.22 -2.95 -7.73
CA ASP A 41 -12.74 -1.58 -7.75
C ASP A 41 -11.62 -0.54 -7.66
N VAL A 42 -11.84 0.62 -8.30
CA VAL A 42 -10.86 1.70 -8.37
C VAL A 42 -10.35 2.17 -6.99
N PRO A 43 -11.19 2.41 -5.96
CA PRO A 43 -10.70 2.79 -4.64
C PRO A 43 -9.80 1.71 -4.03
N ARG A 44 -10.27 0.46 -4.04
CA ARG A 44 -9.56 -0.71 -3.54
C ARG A 44 -8.21 -0.91 -4.25
N TYR A 45 -8.11 -0.60 -5.54
CA TYR A 45 -6.85 -0.62 -6.28
C TYR A 45 -5.81 0.38 -5.75
N TYR A 46 -6.22 1.60 -5.40
CA TYR A 46 -5.28 2.60 -4.87
C TYR A 46 -4.81 2.26 -3.45
N PHE A 47 -5.65 1.62 -2.63
CA PHE A 47 -5.24 1.10 -1.33
C PHE A 47 -4.10 0.06 -1.42
N GLY A 48 -3.98 -0.66 -2.54
CA GLY A 48 -2.82 -1.52 -2.79
C GLY A 48 -1.48 -0.77 -2.83
N ALA A 49 -1.47 0.54 -3.13
CA ALA A 49 -0.25 1.33 -3.10
C ALA A 49 0.29 1.54 -1.68
N VAL A 50 -0.61 1.67 -0.70
CA VAL A 50 -0.26 1.89 0.72
C VAL A 50 -0.07 0.57 1.46
N ALA A 51 -0.75 -0.51 1.04
CA ALA A 51 -0.54 -1.85 1.57
C ALA A 51 0.92 -2.33 1.39
N ASP A 52 1.53 -1.92 0.30
CA ASP A 52 2.89 -2.28 -0.08
C ASP A 52 3.98 -1.37 0.56
N LEU A 53 3.60 -0.35 1.33
CA LEU A 53 4.56 0.53 2.03
C LEU A 53 5.19 -0.14 3.25
N GLU A 54 4.46 -1.06 3.90
CA GLU A 54 4.96 -1.83 5.05
C GLU A 54 5.63 -3.14 4.63
N ARG A 55 5.75 -3.42 3.32
CA ARG A 55 6.46 -4.58 2.79
C ARG A 55 7.93 -4.24 2.54
N GLU A 56 8.79 -4.70 3.44
CA GLU A 56 10.24 -4.44 3.44
C GLU A 56 10.94 -4.82 2.12
N PHE A 57 10.49 -5.91 1.48
CA PHE A 57 11.10 -6.43 0.25
C PHE A 57 11.02 -5.44 -0.94
N LEU A 58 10.03 -4.55 -0.96
CA LEU A 58 9.77 -3.59 -2.03
C LEU A 58 10.04 -2.14 -1.61
N GLY A 59 10.90 -1.97 -0.58
CA GLY A 59 11.45 -0.69 -0.17
C GLY A 59 12.17 0.06 -1.30
N PRO A 60 12.47 1.36 -1.12
CA PRO A 60 13.31 2.08 -2.06
C PRO A 60 14.71 1.45 -2.04
N HIS A 61 15.03 0.68 -3.08
CA HIS A 61 16.34 0.07 -3.23
C HIS A 61 17.33 1.06 -3.85
N VAL A 62 18.51 1.12 -3.25
CA VAL A 62 19.64 1.86 -3.80
C VAL A 62 20.01 1.23 -5.15
N PRO A 63 20.23 2.00 -6.23
CA PRO A 63 20.63 1.43 -7.51
C PRO A 63 21.95 0.64 -7.39
N PRO A 64 22.11 -0.48 -8.11
CA PRO A 64 23.24 -1.41 -7.92
C PRO A 64 24.63 -0.83 -8.24
N TYR A 65 24.71 0.36 -8.84
CA TYR A 65 25.96 1.06 -9.14
C TYR A 65 26.36 2.07 -8.05
N TRP A 66 25.56 2.19 -7.01
CA TRP A 66 25.83 3.05 -5.88
C TRP A 66 26.40 2.15 -4.77
N GLU A 67 27.72 2.21 -4.53
CA GLU A 67 28.45 1.42 -3.50
C GLU A 67 28.11 1.88 -2.06
N LEU A 68 26.83 2.15 -1.76
CA LEU A 68 26.33 2.54 -0.44
C LEU A 68 25.46 1.46 0.21
N GLU A 69 25.36 0.26 -0.39
CA GLU A 69 24.49 -0.82 0.10
C GLU A 69 24.73 -1.19 1.58
N ASP A 70 25.94 -0.98 2.12
CA ASP A 70 26.29 -1.33 3.50
C ASP A 70 26.16 -0.18 4.53
N GLU A 71 25.90 1.08 4.13
CA GLU A 71 26.04 2.23 5.04
C GLU A 71 24.72 2.78 5.61
N PHE A 72 23.57 2.33 5.11
CA PHE A 72 22.25 2.80 5.57
C PHE A 72 21.35 1.64 5.98
N ASP A 73 21.31 1.37 7.29
CA ASP A 73 20.25 0.58 7.95
C ASP A 73 18.95 1.41 7.99
N TYR A 74 18.43 1.75 6.82
CA TYR A 74 17.23 2.57 6.67
C TYR A 74 16.02 1.67 6.47
N SER A 75 15.22 1.52 7.53
CA SER A 75 13.86 1.00 7.46
C SER A 75 12.89 2.16 7.27
N PHE A 76 12.15 2.17 6.15
CA PHE A 76 11.06 3.12 5.97
C PHE A 76 9.92 2.80 6.96
N GLU A 77 9.45 3.82 7.68
CA GLU A 77 8.28 3.73 8.55
C GLU A 77 7.26 4.81 8.17
N LEU A 78 5.98 4.43 8.13
CA LEU A 78 4.87 5.37 7.98
C LEU A 78 4.69 6.17 9.28
N ASP A 79 4.57 7.48 9.14
CA ASP A 79 4.21 8.37 10.22
C ASP A 79 2.86 7.94 10.82
N ALA A 80 2.76 7.96 12.15
CA ALA A 80 1.59 7.42 12.85
C ALA A 80 0.29 8.14 12.46
N GLU A 81 0.36 9.45 12.20
CA GLU A 81 -0.77 10.27 11.76
C GLU A 81 -1.21 9.88 10.34
N VAL A 82 -0.26 9.68 9.43
CA VAL A 82 -0.51 9.21 8.06
C VAL A 82 -1.13 7.82 8.06
N LYS A 83 -0.59 6.90 8.87
CA LYS A 83 -1.13 5.54 9.04
C LYS A 83 -2.57 5.56 9.57
N GLN A 84 -2.85 6.43 10.54
CA GLN A 84 -4.19 6.62 11.07
C GLN A 84 -5.14 7.17 10.01
N ARG A 85 -4.70 8.17 9.21
CA ARG A 85 -5.53 8.73 8.14
C ARG A 85 -5.84 7.71 7.05
N ILE A 86 -4.89 6.87 6.65
CA ILE A 86 -5.13 5.77 5.70
C ILE A 86 -6.23 4.84 6.21
N ARG A 87 -6.23 4.51 7.52
CA ARG A 87 -7.26 3.66 8.13
C ARG A 87 -8.64 4.29 8.12
N GLU A 88 -8.72 5.58 8.40
CA GLU A 88 -9.96 6.35 8.33
C GLU A 88 -10.51 6.36 6.90
N LEU A 89 -9.67 6.66 5.91
CA LEU A 89 -10.07 6.62 4.51
C LEU A 89 -10.55 5.23 4.08
N ALA A 90 -9.92 4.15 4.57
CA ALA A 90 -10.36 2.79 4.27
C ALA A 90 -11.77 2.51 4.81
N GLN A 91 -12.10 3.05 5.99
CA GLN A 91 -13.44 2.96 6.58
C GLN A 91 -14.45 3.85 5.83
N GLU A 92 -14.08 5.10 5.53
CA GLU A 92 -14.93 6.07 4.82
C GLU A 92 -15.33 5.59 3.42
N THR A 93 -14.42 4.90 2.74
CA THR A 93 -14.63 4.36 1.38
C THR A 93 -15.31 2.99 1.35
N GLY A 94 -15.57 2.38 2.51
CA GLY A 94 -16.19 1.06 2.64
C GLY A 94 -15.29 -0.12 2.24
N VAL A 95 -14.01 0.14 1.94
CA VAL A 95 -13.06 -0.89 1.45
C VAL A 95 -12.82 -2.01 2.47
N VAL A 96 -13.01 -1.72 3.76
CA VAL A 96 -12.79 -2.66 4.87
C VAL A 96 -14.08 -3.18 5.52
N GLU A 97 -15.25 -2.98 4.91
CA GLU A 97 -16.52 -3.43 5.49
C GLU A 97 -16.57 -4.95 5.74
N ASP A 98 -15.91 -5.73 4.89
CA ASP A 98 -15.85 -7.19 4.98
C ASP A 98 -14.59 -7.72 5.71
N PHE A 99 -13.76 -6.83 6.27
CA PHE A 99 -12.48 -7.21 6.87
C PHE A 99 -12.64 -7.63 8.35
N PRO A 100 -11.77 -8.51 8.86
CA PRO A 100 -11.74 -8.86 10.27
C PRO A 100 -11.33 -7.65 11.14
N ALA A 101 -11.74 -7.60 12.40
CA ALA A 101 -11.53 -6.43 13.27
C ALA A 101 -10.05 -6.06 13.53
N ASP A 102 -9.15 -7.02 13.33
CA ASP A 102 -7.71 -6.93 13.52
C ASP A 102 -6.91 -6.76 12.21
N TRP A 103 -7.57 -6.33 11.14
CA TRP A 103 -6.94 -6.08 9.85
C TRP A 103 -5.77 -5.08 9.92
N THR A 104 -4.80 -5.30 9.03
CA THR A 104 -3.56 -4.56 8.88
C THR A 104 -3.52 -3.85 7.52
N LEU A 105 -2.61 -2.87 7.34
CA LEU A 105 -2.49 -2.20 6.04
C LEU A 105 -2.14 -3.18 4.91
N GLN A 106 -1.44 -4.28 5.21
CA GLN A 106 -1.07 -5.29 4.21
C GLN A 106 -2.27 -6.02 3.63
N ASP A 107 -3.32 -6.23 4.44
CA ASP A 107 -4.59 -6.80 3.98
C ASP A 107 -5.26 -5.89 2.94
N LEU A 108 -4.86 -4.63 2.88
CA LEU A 108 -5.36 -3.71 1.87
C LEU A 108 -4.78 -3.97 0.47
N ASP A 109 -3.90 -4.95 0.27
CA ASP A 109 -3.45 -5.35 -1.06
C ASP A 109 -4.55 -6.09 -1.82
N PRO A 110 -4.99 -5.61 -2.99
CA PRO A 110 -5.94 -6.33 -3.83
C PRO A 110 -5.31 -7.43 -4.70
N GLY A 111 -3.97 -7.52 -4.74
CA GLY A 111 -3.27 -8.50 -5.55
C GLY A 111 -3.21 -9.89 -4.90
N PRO A 112 -3.01 -10.96 -5.68
CA PRO A 112 -2.89 -12.34 -5.16
C PRO A 112 -1.67 -12.55 -4.25
N LEU A 113 -0.80 -11.54 -4.12
CA LEU A 113 0.30 -11.55 -3.15
C LEU A 113 -0.20 -11.33 -1.71
N SER A 114 -1.47 -10.93 -1.50
CA SER A 114 -2.09 -10.99 -0.16
C SER A 114 -2.17 -12.44 0.34
N ASP A 115 -2.57 -13.38 -0.52
CA ASP A 115 -2.71 -14.81 -0.16
C ASP A 115 -1.36 -15.54 -0.10
N ILE A 116 -0.37 -15.11 -0.89
CA ILE A 116 0.93 -15.79 -0.98
C ILE A 116 1.79 -15.53 0.26
N ASP A 117 1.69 -14.35 0.89
CA ASP A 117 2.39 -14.08 2.16
C ASP A 117 1.89 -14.98 3.30
N GLU A 118 0.58 -15.26 3.36
CA GLU A 118 -0.01 -16.16 4.36
C GLU A 118 0.41 -17.63 4.13
N GLU A 119 0.53 -18.08 2.87
CA GLU A 119 0.98 -19.44 2.53
C GLU A 119 2.50 -19.64 2.71
N LEU A 120 3.31 -18.59 2.54
CA LEU A 120 4.75 -18.65 2.77
C LEU A 120 5.11 -18.58 4.26
N LEU A 121 4.39 -17.79 5.06
CA LEU A 121 4.58 -17.72 6.51
C LEU A 121 4.07 -18.97 7.25
N SER A 122 3.10 -19.71 6.68
CA SER A 122 2.57 -20.96 7.24
C SER A 122 3.36 -22.22 6.87
N ARG A 123 4.37 -22.11 6.00
CA ARG A 123 5.23 -23.24 5.58
C ARG A 123 6.47 -23.46 6.43
N ASP A 124 6.67 -22.63 7.46
CA ASP A 124 7.79 -22.69 8.42
C ASP A 124 7.36 -23.13 9.84
N GLU A 125 6.25 -23.88 9.99
CA GLU A 125 5.85 -24.52 11.26
C GLU A 125 6.05 -26.04 11.28
#